data_AF-A0A1S8BAH5-F1
#
_entry.id   AF-A0A1S8BAH5-F1
#
_cell.length_a   1.000
_cell.length_b   1.000
_cell.length_c   1.000
_cell.angle_alpha   90.00
_cell.angle_beta   90.00
_cell.angle_gamma   90.00
#
_symmetry.space_group_name_H-M   'P 1'
#
loop_
_entity.id
_entity.type
_entity.pdbx_description
1 polymer ?
#
loop_
_entity_poly.entity_id
_entity_poly.type
_entity_poly.pdbx_seq_one_letter_code
_entity_poly.pdbx_strand_id
1 'polypeptide(L)'
;MDRRRSTYRPGWNRLLLAVHKFESWRNGTTELLRQTLKVLDNAGVELDAEGFKIVCFSFGFRALIRRDQTMAQHTEESRKVAWAHQLQHNENDSWFLRALFSKVVGLGDGTHFKPHITAASGRESAATPTVLSVPSAVVLHSYIRALGIMGDYEGLLSIASFMHDNVAGLLHHCDNELNGHVRLRRTVVALRCFLERSWDNQLKQLSWPPTEEHELDALDELDQRADQGTIMKAEPAPEELIVLVRDKVEDLAATWGHWPSDGELQEYVDWIEVRHM
;
A
#
# COMPACT_ATOMS: atom_id res chain seq x y z
N MET A 1 1.14 -38.43 -9.07
CA MET A 1 2.18 -38.14 -8.07
C MET A 1 1.76 -36.90 -7.31
N ASP A 2 1.16 -37.07 -6.14
CA ASP A 2 0.71 -35.97 -5.27
C ASP A 2 1.91 -35.22 -4.70
N ARG A 3 2.23 -34.05 -5.28
CA ARG A 3 3.08 -33.06 -4.62
C ARG A 3 2.27 -32.37 -3.54
N ARG A 4 2.07 -33.03 -2.39
CA ARG A 4 1.74 -32.32 -1.15
C ARG A 4 2.90 -31.36 -0.88
N ARG A 5 2.74 -30.10 -1.30
CA ARG A 5 3.68 -29.03 -0.98
C ARG A 5 3.79 -29.00 0.54
N SER A 6 4.96 -29.36 1.05
CA SER A 6 5.29 -29.16 2.46
C SER A 6 5.07 -27.68 2.76
N THR A 7 4.12 -27.36 3.63
CA THR A 7 3.86 -26.01 4.16
C THR A 7 4.97 -25.62 5.15
N TYR A 8 6.23 -25.85 4.77
CA TYR A 8 7.36 -25.36 5.53
C TYR A 8 7.33 -23.84 5.44
N ARG A 9 6.87 -23.20 6.52
CA ARG A 9 7.08 -21.78 6.72
C ARG A 9 8.45 -21.64 7.36
N PRO A 10 9.38 -20.92 6.73
CA PRO A 10 10.66 -20.70 7.34
C PRO A 10 10.56 -20.06 8.72
N GLY A 11 11.48 -20.43 9.62
CA GLY A 11 11.48 -19.94 11.01
C GLY A 11 11.54 -18.41 11.11
N TRP A 12 12.21 -17.76 10.15
CA TRP A 12 12.33 -16.30 10.10
C TRP A 12 11.00 -15.58 9.88
N ASN A 13 10.01 -16.18 9.21
CA ASN A 13 8.70 -15.56 9.06
C ASN A 13 7.96 -15.46 10.40
N ARG A 14 8.20 -16.40 11.33
CA ARG A 14 7.69 -16.30 12.70
C ARG A 14 8.41 -15.21 13.49
N LEU A 15 9.72 -15.04 13.26
CA LEU A 15 10.50 -13.97 13.87
C LEU A 15 9.99 -12.59 13.42
N LEU A 16 9.82 -12.37 12.11
CA LEU A 16 9.29 -11.11 11.57
C LEU A 16 7.90 -10.78 12.15
N LEU A 17 7.03 -11.78 12.25
CA LEU A 17 5.71 -11.59 12.87
C LEU A 17 5.80 -11.28 14.38
N ALA A 18 6.72 -11.92 15.10
CA ALA A 18 6.95 -11.64 16.52
C ALA A 18 7.51 -10.22 16.72
N VAL A 19 8.45 -9.79 15.88
CA VAL A 19 8.99 -8.42 15.87
C VAL A 19 7.88 -7.42 15.61
N HIS A 20 7.04 -7.64 14.59
CA HIS A 20 5.88 -6.79 14.32
C HIS A 20 4.97 -6.67 15.56
N LYS A 21 4.58 -7.79 16.18
CA LYS A 21 3.72 -7.78 17.38
C LYS A 21 4.37 -7.00 18.53
N PHE A 22 5.66 -7.22 18.75
CA PHE A 22 6.42 -6.55 19.79
C PHE A 22 6.52 -5.05 19.56
N GLU A 23 6.84 -4.63 18.33
CA GLU A 23 6.81 -3.23 17.94
C GLU A 23 5.41 -2.66 18.22
N SER A 24 4.36 -3.29 17.68
CA SER A 24 2.97 -2.81 17.76
C SER A 24 2.54 -2.51 19.19
N TRP A 25 2.92 -3.36 20.15
CA TRP A 25 2.63 -3.14 21.58
C TRP A 25 3.37 -1.96 22.21
N ARG A 26 4.56 -1.60 21.73
CA ARG A 26 5.37 -0.53 22.31
C ARG A 26 5.21 0.84 21.63
N ASN A 27 4.27 0.98 20.69
CA ASN A 27 4.18 2.15 19.81
C ASN A 27 5.55 2.50 19.15
N GLY A 28 6.38 1.49 18.90
CA GLY A 28 7.71 1.67 18.30
C GLY A 28 7.66 2.10 16.83
N THR A 29 8.81 2.49 16.29
CA THR A 29 9.00 2.76 14.85
C THR A 29 9.09 1.44 14.05
N THR A 30 9.35 1.51 12.74
CA THR A 30 9.69 0.35 11.88
C THR A 30 11.15 -0.09 11.98
N GLU A 31 11.91 0.49 12.92
CA GLU A 31 13.37 0.36 12.98
C GLU A 31 13.83 -1.02 13.45
N LEU A 32 13.16 -1.65 14.41
CA LEU A 32 13.54 -2.98 14.86
C LEU A 32 13.29 -4.01 13.74
N LEU A 33 12.22 -3.84 12.97
CA LEU A 33 11.97 -4.66 11.79
C LEU A 33 13.04 -4.45 10.72
N ARG A 34 13.47 -3.21 10.44
CA ARG A 34 14.59 -2.90 9.52
C ARG A 34 15.90 -3.54 9.97
N GLN A 35 16.22 -3.43 11.26
CA GLN A 35 17.42 -4.05 11.84
C GLN A 35 17.36 -5.56 11.76
N THR A 36 16.20 -6.16 12.03
CA THR A 36 15.99 -7.61 11.91
C THR A 36 16.23 -8.07 10.47
N LEU A 37 15.67 -7.36 9.48
CA LEU A 37 15.88 -7.67 8.06
C LEU A 37 17.35 -7.54 7.66
N LYS A 38 18.05 -6.51 8.15
CA LYS A 38 19.50 -6.36 7.90
C LYS A 38 20.31 -7.51 8.50
N VAL A 39 19.96 -7.99 9.69
CA VAL A 39 20.61 -9.15 10.31
C VAL A 39 20.34 -10.42 9.50
N LEU A 40 19.12 -10.61 9.01
CA LEU A 40 18.77 -11.72 8.13
C LEU A 40 19.56 -11.68 6.82
N ASP A 41 19.63 -10.52 6.16
CA ASP A 41 20.38 -10.30 4.92
C ASP A 41 21.88 -10.60 5.12
N ASN A 42 22.47 -10.09 6.21
CA ASN A 42 23.86 -10.37 6.58
C ASN A 42 24.13 -11.86 6.88
N ALA A 43 23.12 -12.60 7.32
CA ALA A 43 23.21 -14.03 7.55
C ALA A 43 22.97 -14.87 6.28
N GLY A 44 22.76 -14.23 5.12
CA GLY A 44 22.45 -14.89 3.86
C GLY A 44 21.03 -15.45 3.80
N VAL A 45 20.11 -14.94 4.63
CA VAL A 45 18.71 -15.33 4.62
C VAL A 45 17.95 -14.44 3.64
N GLU A 46 17.54 -15.02 2.52
CA GLU A 46 16.70 -14.33 1.53
C GLU A 46 15.27 -14.16 2.04
N LEU A 47 14.72 -12.95 1.85
CA LEU A 47 13.34 -12.65 2.20
C LEU A 47 12.40 -13.28 1.18
N ASP A 48 11.59 -14.25 1.62
CA ASP A 48 10.58 -14.86 0.76
C ASP A 48 9.31 -13.98 0.64
N ALA A 49 8.41 -14.37 -0.25
CA ALA A 49 7.19 -13.61 -0.53
C ALA A 49 6.25 -13.49 0.68
N GLU A 50 6.23 -14.49 1.58
CA GLU A 50 5.43 -14.45 2.81
C GLU A 50 6.05 -13.50 3.84
N GLY A 51 7.38 -13.51 3.99
CA GLY A 51 8.13 -12.57 4.82
C GLY A 51 7.94 -11.15 4.33
N PHE A 52 8.05 -10.91 3.02
CA PHE A 52 7.79 -9.60 2.42
C PHE A 52 6.37 -9.10 2.70
N LYS A 53 5.36 -9.98 2.60
CA LYS A 53 3.97 -9.65 2.96
C LYS A 53 3.84 -9.19 4.43
N ILE A 54 4.53 -9.85 5.36
CA ILE A 54 4.55 -9.46 6.78
C ILE A 54 5.18 -8.07 6.95
N VAL A 55 6.25 -7.78 6.20
CA VAL A 55 6.91 -6.47 6.21
C VAL A 55 5.97 -5.39 5.67
N CYS A 56 5.32 -5.60 4.52
CA CYS A 56 4.33 -4.67 3.98
C CYS A 56 3.21 -4.37 4.99
N PHE A 57 2.67 -5.42 5.63
CA PHE A 57 1.64 -5.26 6.65
C PHE A 57 2.14 -4.40 7.83
N SER A 58 3.35 -4.67 8.31
CA SER A 58 3.94 -3.95 9.44
C SER A 58 4.13 -2.47 9.14
N PHE A 59 4.67 -2.15 7.97
CA PHE A 59 4.90 -0.78 7.53
C PHE A 59 3.59 -0.03 7.27
N GLY A 60 2.62 -0.66 6.60
CA GLY A 60 1.30 -0.07 6.38
C GLY A 60 0.55 0.19 7.69
N PHE A 61 0.60 -0.76 8.64
CA PHE A 61 0.02 -0.60 9.98
C PHE A 61 0.63 0.59 10.73
N ARG A 62 1.95 0.79 10.61
CA ARG A 62 2.63 1.94 11.22
C ARG A 62 2.27 3.27 10.58
N ALA A 63 2.15 3.31 9.27
CA ALA A 63 1.70 4.50 8.57
C ALA A 63 0.27 4.90 9.01
N LEU A 64 -0.63 3.93 9.26
CA LEU A 64 -1.95 4.20 9.83
C LEU A 64 -1.88 4.79 11.24
N ILE A 65 -1.10 4.18 12.14
CA ILE A 65 -0.94 4.71 13.51
C ILE A 65 -0.40 6.16 13.48
N ARG A 66 0.59 6.44 12.64
CA ARG A 66 1.14 7.81 12.50
C ARG A 66 0.09 8.80 11.99
N ARG A 67 -0.76 8.37 11.06
CA ARG A 67 -1.87 9.19 10.56
C ARG A 67 -2.86 9.51 11.68
N ASP A 68 -3.28 8.51 12.43
CA ASP A 68 -4.25 8.69 13.52
C ASP A 68 -3.67 9.57 14.64
N GLN A 69 -2.38 9.42 14.96
CA GLN A 69 -1.65 10.30 15.89
C GLN A 69 -1.56 11.76 15.41
N THR A 70 -1.40 11.96 14.10
CA THR A 70 -1.36 13.30 13.48
C THR A 70 -2.74 13.95 13.53
N MET A 71 -3.80 13.18 13.26
CA MET A 71 -5.19 13.67 13.35
C MET A 71 -5.60 13.98 14.80
N ALA A 72 -5.06 13.26 15.79
CA ALA A 72 -5.33 13.50 17.20
C ALA A 72 -4.67 14.77 17.78
N GLN A 73 -3.85 15.50 17.01
CA GLN A 73 -3.20 16.74 17.48
C GLN A 73 -4.23 17.87 17.67
N HIS A 74 -4.19 18.48 18.86
CA HIS A 74 -5.15 19.51 19.27
C HIS A 74 -4.89 20.89 18.66
N THR A 75 -3.64 21.22 18.35
CA THR A 75 -3.29 22.51 17.74
C THR A 75 -2.92 22.34 16.27
N GLU A 76 -3.26 23.35 15.46
CA GLU A 76 -2.96 23.35 14.03
C GLU A 76 -1.45 23.33 13.76
N GLU A 77 -0.66 24.02 14.58
CA GLU A 77 0.80 24.02 14.45
C GLU A 77 1.40 22.64 14.78
N SER A 78 0.97 22.01 15.87
CA SER A 78 1.40 20.64 16.21
C SER A 78 0.97 19.63 15.14
N ARG A 79 -0.21 19.82 14.53
CA ARG A 79 -0.70 18.99 13.43
C ARG A 79 0.16 19.13 12.18
N LYS A 80 0.53 20.35 11.79
CA LYS A 80 1.42 20.60 10.64
C LYS A 80 2.80 19.98 10.84
N VAL A 81 3.38 20.13 12.03
CA VAL A 81 4.66 19.51 12.37
C VAL A 81 4.56 17.97 12.35
N ALA A 82 3.51 17.41 12.95
CA ALA A 82 3.26 15.96 12.92
C ALA A 82 3.04 15.43 11.49
N TRP A 83 2.34 16.18 10.64
CA TRP A 83 2.13 15.87 9.24
C TRP A 83 3.43 15.85 8.44
N ALA A 84 4.28 16.87 8.59
CA ALA A 84 5.58 16.91 7.93
C ALA A 84 6.47 15.72 8.35
N HIS A 85 6.48 15.40 9.65
CA HIS A 85 7.19 14.24 10.17
C HIS A 85 6.61 12.93 9.61
N GLN A 86 5.28 12.79 9.56
CA GLN A 86 4.60 11.64 8.95
C GLN A 86 5.01 11.45 7.48
N LEU A 87 5.03 12.52 6.69
CA LEU A 87 5.40 12.48 5.28
C LEU A 87 6.83 11.96 5.10
N GLN A 88 7.78 12.51 5.87
CA GLN A 88 9.18 12.09 5.83
C GLN A 88 9.36 10.60 6.21
N HIS A 89 8.64 10.14 7.24
CA HIS A 89 8.68 8.71 7.62
C HIS A 89 8.06 7.82 6.55
N ASN A 90 6.94 8.22 5.97
CA ASN A 90 6.26 7.47 4.92
C ASN A 90 7.12 7.35 3.66
N GLU A 91 7.85 8.41 3.27
CA GLU A 91 8.79 8.40 2.15
C GLU A 91 9.96 7.41 2.39
N ASN A 92 10.58 7.47 3.57
CA ASN A 92 11.66 6.54 3.94
C ASN A 92 11.17 5.08 4.02
N ASP A 93 9.96 4.88 4.50
CA ASP A 93 9.29 3.58 4.60
C ASP A 93 8.93 3.01 3.22
N SER A 94 8.37 3.83 2.33
CA SER A 94 8.00 3.39 0.98
C SER A 94 9.21 3.10 0.12
N TRP A 95 10.26 3.94 0.19
CA TRP A 95 11.52 3.71 -0.51
C TRP A 95 12.16 2.38 -0.11
N PHE A 96 12.17 2.08 1.19
CA PHE A 96 12.68 0.81 1.68
C PHE A 96 11.86 -0.40 1.21
N LEU A 97 10.52 -0.30 1.21
CA LEU A 97 9.69 -1.37 0.66
C LEU A 97 9.93 -1.58 -0.84
N ARG A 98 10.17 -0.52 -1.62
CA ARG A 98 10.53 -0.62 -3.06
C ARG A 98 11.87 -1.32 -3.27
N ALA A 99 12.86 -1.00 -2.45
CA ALA A 99 14.15 -1.69 -2.49
C ALA A 99 14.00 -3.18 -2.14
N LEU A 100 13.25 -3.51 -1.08
CA LEU A 100 12.96 -4.89 -0.71
C LEU A 100 12.17 -5.64 -1.79
N PHE A 101 11.17 -5.01 -2.39
CA PHE A 101 10.40 -5.61 -3.48
C PHE A 101 11.32 -5.99 -4.64
N SER A 102 12.20 -5.07 -5.05
CA SER A 102 13.17 -5.31 -6.13
C SER A 102 14.05 -6.53 -5.85
N LYS A 103 14.55 -6.66 -4.60
CA LYS A 103 15.28 -7.85 -4.15
C LYS A 103 14.44 -9.13 -4.26
N VAL A 104 13.19 -9.10 -3.78
CA VAL A 104 12.28 -10.27 -3.79
C VAL A 104 11.98 -10.74 -5.22
N VAL A 105 11.80 -9.82 -6.16
CA VAL A 105 11.53 -10.16 -7.56
C VAL A 105 12.78 -10.40 -8.39
N GLY A 106 13.97 -10.20 -7.81
CA GLY A 106 15.25 -10.39 -8.48
C GLY A 106 15.62 -9.29 -9.48
N LEU A 107 15.02 -8.10 -9.35
CA LEU A 107 15.45 -6.90 -10.06
C LEU A 107 16.67 -6.35 -9.31
N GLY A 108 17.87 -6.55 -9.86
CA GLY A 108 19.12 -6.18 -9.19
C GLY A 108 19.21 -4.69 -8.79
N ASP A 109 20.11 -4.37 -7.84
CA ASP A 109 20.32 -3.08 -7.17
C ASP A 109 20.53 -1.83 -8.08
N GLY A 110 20.49 -1.98 -9.40
CA GLY A 110 20.66 -0.91 -10.39
C GLY A 110 19.39 -0.44 -11.09
N THR A 111 18.24 -1.12 -10.95
CA THR A 111 16.98 -0.63 -11.51
C THR A 111 16.24 0.18 -10.46
N HIS A 112 16.74 1.38 -10.18
CA HIS A 112 15.86 2.42 -9.66
C HIS A 112 14.68 2.51 -10.63
N PHE A 113 13.48 2.21 -10.14
CA PHE A 113 12.22 2.53 -10.81
C PHE A 113 12.33 3.99 -11.27
N LYS A 114 12.62 4.20 -12.55
CA LYS A 114 12.85 5.53 -13.10
C LYS A 114 11.59 6.36 -12.80
N PRO A 115 11.72 7.60 -12.29
CA PRO A 115 10.59 8.50 -12.21
C PRO A 115 10.01 8.63 -13.63
N HIS A 116 8.77 8.16 -13.81
CA HIS A 116 8.16 8.00 -15.13
C HIS A 116 7.82 9.35 -15.79
N ILE A 117 7.99 10.46 -15.06
CA ILE A 117 7.62 11.82 -15.50
C ILE A 117 8.64 12.45 -16.48
N THR A 118 9.80 11.83 -16.76
CA THR A 118 10.87 12.45 -17.60
C THR A 118 11.34 11.63 -18.80
N ALA A 119 10.46 10.94 -19.52
CA ALA A 119 10.86 10.21 -20.74
C ALA A 119 9.86 10.30 -21.91
N ALA A 120 9.56 11.54 -22.33
CA ALA A 120 9.05 11.80 -23.67
C ALA A 120 10.22 12.24 -24.60
N SER A 121 11.24 11.39 -24.75
CA SER A 121 12.19 11.48 -25.87
C SER A 121 13.10 10.26 -25.95
N GLY A 122 13.14 9.66 -27.14
CA GLY A 122 14.31 8.92 -27.62
C GLY A 122 14.28 7.41 -27.38
N ARG A 123 14.10 6.68 -28.48
CA ARG A 123 14.34 5.23 -28.64
C ARG A 123 15.59 4.75 -27.91
N GLU A 124 15.44 3.64 -27.17
CA GLU A 124 16.38 2.53 -27.12
C GLU A 124 15.66 1.33 -26.48
N SER A 125 15.62 0.19 -27.18
CA SER A 125 15.16 -1.08 -26.59
C SER A 125 16.17 -1.53 -25.54
N ALA A 126 16.04 -0.99 -24.34
CA ALA A 126 16.72 -1.51 -23.17
C ALA A 126 16.19 -2.92 -22.92
N ALA A 127 17.08 -3.91 -22.89
CA ALA A 127 16.76 -5.28 -22.51
C ALA A 127 15.97 -5.23 -21.20
N THR A 128 14.74 -5.75 -21.21
CA THR A 128 13.89 -5.79 -20.02
C THR A 128 14.62 -6.57 -18.93
N PRO A 129 14.87 -5.97 -17.75
CA PRO A 129 15.53 -6.67 -16.67
C PRO A 129 14.74 -7.94 -16.35
N THR A 130 15.42 -9.08 -16.41
CA THR A 130 14.78 -10.38 -16.29
C THR A 130 14.35 -10.59 -14.84
N VAL A 131 13.04 -10.53 -14.60
CA VAL A 131 12.44 -10.83 -13.29
C VAL A 131 12.68 -12.30 -12.95
N LEU A 132 13.25 -12.57 -11.79
CA LEU A 132 13.55 -13.93 -11.33
C LEU A 132 12.32 -14.60 -10.69
N SER A 133 11.46 -13.81 -10.05
CA SER A 133 10.23 -14.32 -9.46
C SER A 133 9.08 -13.31 -9.55
N VAL A 134 7.87 -13.80 -9.85
CA VAL A 134 6.65 -12.99 -9.87
C VAL A 134 5.84 -13.31 -8.61
N PRO A 135 5.63 -12.36 -7.68
CA PRO A 135 4.87 -12.61 -6.47
C PRO A 135 3.39 -12.88 -6.76
N SER A 136 2.71 -13.64 -5.90
CA SER A 136 1.28 -13.86 -6.05
C SER A 136 0.45 -12.61 -5.78
N ALA A 137 -0.79 -12.58 -6.28
CA ALA A 137 -1.70 -11.45 -6.12
C ALA A 137 -1.88 -11.02 -4.64
N VAL A 138 -1.83 -11.94 -3.68
CA VAL A 138 -1.95 -11.61 -2.24
C VAL A 138 -0.78 -10.77 -1.75
N VAL A 139 0.43 -11.07 -2.21
CA VAL A 139 1.64 -10.36 -1.84
C VAL A 139 1.64 -8.98 -2.47
N LEU A 140 1.28 -8.90 -3.76
CA LEU A 140 1.13 -7.64 -4.48
C LEU A 140 0.06 -6.73 -3.86
N HIS A 141 -1.08 -7.29 -3.48
CA HIS A 141 -2.14 -6.57 -2.77
C HIS A 141 -1.65 -5.95 -1.45
N SER A 142 -0.88 -6.71 -0.68
CA SER A 142 -0.32 -6.23 0.59
C SER A 142 0.69 -5.11 0.38
N TYR A 143 1.48 -5.21 -0.70
CA TYR A 143 2.45 -4.19 -1.08
C TYR A 143 1.77 -2.90 -1.58
N ILE A 144 0.81 -3.01 -2.49
CA ILE A 144 -0.02 -1.89 -2.98
C ILE A 144 -0.70 -1.18 -1.81
N ARG A 145 -1.28 -1.92 -0.87
CA ARG A 145 -1.90 -1.33 0.33
C ARG A 145 -0.91 -0.56 1.17
N ALA A 146 0.28 -1.11 1.41
CA ALA A 146 1.31 -0.42 2.18
C ALA A 146 1.74 0.90 1.51
N LEU A 147 2.04 0.87 0.21
CA LEU A 147 2.40 2.06 -0.57
C LEU A 147 1.26 3.09 -0.59
N GLY A 148 0.03 2.63 -0.78
CA GLY A 148 -1.16 3.48 -0.84
C GLY A 148 -1.46 4.21 0.47
N ILE A 149 -1.33 3.52 1.61
CA ILE A 149 -1.43 4.15 2.94
C ILE A 149 -0.33 5.21 3.12
N MET A 150 0.88 4.94 2.63
CA MET A 150 2.01 5.86 2.72
C MET A 150 1.90 7.03 1.72
N GLY A 151 1.05 6.92 0.69
CA GLY A 151 0.89 7.92 -0.37
C GLY A 151 1.97 7.87 -1.45
N ASP A 152 2.66 6.75 -1.63
CA ASP A 152 3.70 6.59 -2.66
C ASP A 152 3.06 6.23 -4.02
N TYR A 153 2.58 7.24 -4.74
CA TYR A 153 1.90 7.06 -6.03
C TYR A 153 2.83 6.61 -7.15
N GLU A 154 4.07 7.08 -7.16
CA GLU A 154 5.10 6.58 -8.08
C GLU A 154 5.37 5.10 -7.85
N GLY A 155 5.38 4.66 -6.59
CA GLY A 155 5.41 3.26 -6.20
C GLY A 155 4.20 2.47 -6.73
N LEU A 156 2.99 3.05 -6.69
CA LEU A 156 1.77 2.43 -7.25
C LEU A 156 1.82 2.29 -8.78
N LEU A 157 2.31 3.31 -9.49
CA LEU A 157 2.53 3.23 -10.94
C LEU A 157 3.59 2.20 -11.31
N SER A 158 4.68 2.18 -10.54
CA SER A 158 5.77 1.22 -10.65
C SER A 158 5.27 -0.22 -10.52
N ILE A 159 4.45 -0.52 -9.51
CA ILE A 159 3.91 -1.88 -9.33
C ILE A 159 2.84 -2.22 -10.37
N ALA A 160 2.02 -1.28 -10.82
CA ALA A 160 1.09 -1.49 -11.92
C ALA A 160 1.84 -1.85 -13.22
N SER A 161 2.94 -1.17 -13.51
CA SER A 161 3.81 -1.46 -14.65
C SER A 161 4.46 -2.84 -14.51
N PHE A 162 5.00 -3.18 -13.34
CA PHE A 162 5.53 -4.52 -13.08
C PHE A 162 4.47 -5.61 -13.29
N MET A 163 3.24 -5.41 -12.79
CA MET A 163 2.15 -6.36 -12.97
C MET A 163 1.81 -6.54 -14.45
N HIS A 164 1.77 -5.45 -15.21
CA HIS A 164 1.46 -5.45 -16.63
C HIS A 164 2.52 -6.25 -17.41
N ASP A 165 3.79 -5.95 -17.17
CA ASP A 165 4.91 -6.57 -17.88
C ASP A 165 5.10 -8.05 -17.51
N ASN A 166 4.58 -8.49 -16.36
CA ASN A 166 4.72 -9.86 -15.84
C ASN A 166 3.40 -10.61 -15.74
N VAL A 167 2.40 -10.22 -16.56
CA VAL A 167 1.03 -10.78 -16.50
C VAL A 167 1.00 -12.31 -16.62
N ALA A 168 1.83 -12.91 -17.47
CA ALA A 168 1.87 -14.36 -17.64
C ALA A 168 2.27 -15.10 -16.35
N GLY A 169 3.24 -14.56 -15.59
CA GLY A 169 3.63 -15.11 -14.29
C GLY A 169 2.54 -14.95 -13.25
N LEU A 170 1.83 -13.82 -13.26
CA LEU A 170 0.69 -13.59 -12.36
C LEU A 170 -0.46 -14.56 -12.63
N LEU A 171 -0.80 -14.80 -13.89
CA LEU A 171 -1.84 -15.76 -14.26
C LEU A 171 -1.48 -17.18 -13.85
N HIS A 172 -0.21 -17.56 -14.00
CA HIS A 172 0.26 -18.84 -13.49
C HIS A 172 -0.02 -18.99 -11.99
N HIS A 173 0.20 -17.96 -11.17
CA HIS A 173 -0.19 -17.98 -9.76
C HIS A 173 -1.71 -18.07 -9.58
N CYS A 174 -2.48 -17.32 -10.37
CA CYS A 174 -3.93 -17.28 -10.26
C CYS A 174 -4.60 -18.62 -10.55
N ASP A 175 -4.11 -19.35 -11.56
CA ASP A 175 -4.62 -20.66 -11.95
C ASP A 175 -4.26 -21.76 -10.93
N ASN A 176 -3.21 -21.54 -10.13
CA ASN A 176 -2.70 -22.52 -9.16
C ASN A 176 -3.06 -22.20 -7.71
N GLU A 177 -3.74 -21.09 -7.44
CA GLU A 177 -4.16 -20.68 -6.10
C GLU A 177 -5.69 -20.65 -5.95
N LEU A 178 -6.18 -21.03 -4.77
CA LEU A 178 -7.60 -20.90 -4.43
C LEU A 178 -8.01 -19.42 -4.48
N ASN A 179 -9.03 -19.13 -5.29
CA ASN A 179 -9.52 -17.79 -5.55
C ASN A 179 -8.43 -16.84 -6.11
N GLY A 180 -7.45 -17.37 -6.84
CA GLY A 180 -6.33 -16.59 -7.39
C GLY A 180 -6.78 -15.42 -8.25
N HIS A 181 -7.67 -15.66 -9.22
CA HIS A 181 -8.26 -14.60 -10.06
C HIS A 181 -9.06 -13.56 -9.27
N VAL A 182 -9.82 -13.98 -8.26
CA VAL A 182 -10.54 -13.07 -7.36
C VAL A 182 -9.58 -12.18 -6.56
N ARG A 183 -8.45 -12.75 -6.10
CA ARG A 183 -7.39 -12.00 -5.41
C ARG A 183 -6.66 -11.04 -6.35
N LEU A 184 -6.44 -11.43 -7.60
CA LEU A 184 -5.89 -10.54 -8.62
C LEU A 184 -6.84 -9.38 -8.88
N ARG A 185 -8.14 -9.65 -9.07
CA ARG A 185 -9.13 -8.57 -9.25
C ARG A 185 -9.12 -7.60 -8.08
N ARG A 186 -9.12 -8.12 -6.85
CA ARG A 186 -8.99 -7.30 -5.63
C ARG A 186 -7.70 -6.47 -5.58
N THR A 187 -6.62 -6.98 -6.16
CA THR A 187 -5.34 -6.25 -6.28
C THR A 187 -5.48 -5.04 -7.18
N VAL A 188 -6.18 -5.20 -8.32
CA VAL A 188 -6.47 -4.09 -9.25
C VAL A 188 -7.43 -3.06 -8.62
N VAL A 189 -8.48 -3.51 -7.90
CA VAL A 189 -9.37 -2.60 -7.17
C VAL A 189 -8.62 -1.79 -6.11
N ALA A 190 -7.64 -2.41 -5.42
CA ALA A 190 -6.81 -1.71 -4.46
C ALA A 190 -5.99 -0.57 -5.09
N LEU A 191 -5.43 -0.76 -6.31
CA LEU A 191 -4.73 0.31 -7.02
C LEU A 191 -5.62 1.55 -7.16
N ARG A 192 -6.83 1.38 -7.70
CA ARG A 192 -7.82 2.47 -7.84
C ARG A 192 -8.12 3.12 -6.49
N CYS A 193 -8.44 2.31 -5.48
CA CYS A 193 -8.81 2.78 -4.15
C CYS A 193 -7.74 3.68 -3.51
N PHE A 194 -6.46 3.30 -3.62
CA PHE A 194 -5.38 4.08 -3.02
C PHE A 194 -4.97 5.30 -3.85
N LEU A 195 -5.07 5.23 -5.19
CA LEU A 195 -4.84 6.37 -6.08
C LEU A 195 -5.87 7.49 -5.87
N GLU A 196 -7.16 7.11 -5.85
CA GLU A 196 -8.28 8.06 -5.67
C GLU A 196 -8.50 8.44 -4.19
N ARG A 197 -7.76 7.82 -3.26
CA ARG A 197 -7.92 7.95 -1.80
C ARG A 197 -9.36 7.72 -1.32
N SER A 198 -10.10 6.85 -2.00
CA SER A 198 -11.51 6.56 -1.71
C SER A 198 -11.72 5.95 -0.32
N TRP A 199 -10.69 5.29 0.23
CA TRP A 199 -10.67 4.76 1.60
C TRP A 199 -10.60 5.83 2.70
N ASP A 200 -10.16 7.07 2.39
CA ASP A 200 -9.99 8.15 3.37
C ASP A 200 -11.30 8.89 3.68
N ASN A 201 -12.29 8.78 2.77
CA ASN A 201 -13.58 9.48 2.90
C ASN A 201 -14.59 8.78 3.83
N GLN A 202 -14.53 7.44 3.99
CA GLN A 202 -15.49 6.68 4.80
C GLN A 202 -15.08 6.49 6.26
N LEU A 203 -13.79 6.60 6.59
CA LEU A 203 -13.31 6.68 7.98
C LEU A 203 -13.81 7.94 8.73
N LYS A 204 -14.42 8.90 8.02
CA LYS A 204 -15.11 10.06 8.59
C LYS A 204 -16.50 9.72 9.14
N GLN A 205 -17.15 8.65 8.69
CA GLN A 205 -18.48 8.26 9.17
C GLN A 205 -18.44 7.50 10.51
N LEU A 206 -17.26 7.09 10.97
CA LEU A 206 -17.03 6.45 12.27
C LEU A 206 -16.62 7.43 13.38
N SER A 207 -16.58 8.75 13.11
CA SER A 207 -16.56 9.73 14.20
C SER A 207 -17.94 9.71 14.88
N TRP A 208 -17.98 9.06 16.04
CA TRP A 208 -19.03 9.01 17.08
C TRP A 208 -20.27 9.90 16.86
N PRO A 209 -21.51 9.39 17.01
CA PRO A 209 -22.70 10.23 16.97
C PRO A 209 -22.61 11.31 18.06
N PRO A 210 -23.01 12.56 17.81
CA PRO A 210 -23.16 13.53 18.89
C PRO A 210 -24.16 12.91 19.87
N THR A 211 -23.72 12.71 21.11
CA THR A 211 -24.57 12.16 22.15
C THR A 211 -25.71 13.16 22.31
N GLU A 212 -26.92 12.74 21.92
CA GLU A 212 -28.15 13.50 22.13
C GLU A 212 -28.37 13.65 23.63
N GLU A 213 -27.90 14.73 24.25
CA GLU A 213 -28.54 15.32 25.43
C GLU A 213 -28.31 16.85 25.46
N HIS A 214 -29.42 17.56 25.21
CA HIS A 214 -29.76 18.92 25.64
C HIS A 214 -29.23 20.16 24.88
N GLU A 215 -30.20 20.75 24.17
CA GLU A 215 -30.62 22.15 24.22
C GLU A 215 -30.17 23.13 23.11
N LEU A 216 -31.22 23.57 22.41
CA LEU A 216 -31.38 24.67 21.46
C LEU A 216 -30.67 25.99 21.83
N ASP A 217 -30.45 26.81 20.79
CA ASP A 217 -30.15 28.27 20.79
C ASP A 217 -28.70 28.76 20.54
N ALA A 218 -27.92 28.11 19.66
CA ALA A 218 -26.70 28.74 19.12
C ALA A 218 -26.31 28.36 17.67
N LEU A 219 -27.25 27.84 16.86
CA LEU A 219 -26.96 27.23 15.55
C LEU A 219 -27.03 28.19 14.35
N ASP A 220 -26.58 29.44 14.49
CA ASP A 220 -26.48 30.34 13.32
C ASP A 220 -25.18 31.17 13.26
N GLU A 221 -24.34 31.17 14.32
CA GLU A 221 -23.10 31.98 14.35
C GLU A 221 -21.78 31.17 14.32
N LEU A 222 -21.83 29.84 14.41
CA LEU A 222 -20.63 28.98 14.36
C LEU A 222 -20.37 28.32 12.99
N ASP A 223 -21.35 28.35 12.08
CA ASP A 223 -21.21 27.74 10.75
C ASP A 223 -20.26 28.55 9.83
N GLN A 224 -20.01 29.83 10.16
CA GLN A 224 -19.10 30.71 9.40
C GLN A 224 -17.64 30.68 9.87
N ARG A 225 -17.28 29.89 10.89
CA ARG A 225 -15.89 29.75 11.38
C ARG A 225 -15.26 28.38 11.13
N ALA A 226 -16.02 27.41 10.62
CA ALA A 226 -15.50 26.10 10.24
C ALA A 226 -14.75 26.10 8.89
N ASP A 227 -14.72 27.24 8.18
CA ASP A 227 -14.22 27.34 6.80
C ASP A 227 -12.72 27.73 6.69
N GLN A 228 -11.97 27.74 7.80
CA GLN A 228 -10.54 28.15 7.81
C GLN A 228 -9.58 27.12 8.41
N GLY A 229 -10.07 25.95 8.80
CA GLY A 229 -9.23 24.81 9.13
C GLY A 229 -9.22 23.84 7.97
N THR A 230 -8.40 24.07 6.94
CA THR A 230 -8.10 23.03 5.94
C THR A 230 -7.50 21.85 6.69
N ILE A 231 -8.32 20.86 7.05
CA ILE A 231 -7.83 19.55 7.49
C ILE A 231 -6.87 19.14 6.38
N MET A 232 -5.57 19.06 6.68
CA MET A 232 -4.55 18.63 5.73
C MET A 232 -4.86 17.18 5.38
N LYS A 233 -5.75 17.01 4.41
CA LYS A 233 -6.11 15.74 3.84
C LYS A 233 -5.01 15.35 2.90
N ALA A 234 -4.76 14.07 2.91
CA ALA A 234 -3.91 13.47 1.92
C ALA A 234 -4.66 13.65 0.56
N GLU A 235 -4.10 14.41 -0.38
CA GLU A 235 -4.69 14.66 -1.72
C GLU A 235 -4.61 13.43 -2.64
N PRO A 236 -5.61 13.14 -3.49
CA PRO A 236 -5.51 12.03 -4.44
C PRO A 236 -4.26 12.13 -5.34
N ALA A 237 -3.90 11.03 -6.00
CA ALA A 237 -2.82 11.05 -6.98
C ALA A 237 -3.11 12.06 -8.10
N PRO A 238 -2.08 12.68 -8.71
CA PRO A 238 -2.26 13.51 -9.90
C PRO A 238 -3.02 12.74 -10.99
N GLU A 239 -3.94 13.43 -11.67
CA GLU A 239 -4.80 12.80 -12.69
C GLU A 239 -3.98 12.10 -13.78
N GLU A 240 -2.82 12.67 -14.17
CA GLU A 240 -1.95 12.03 -15.16
C GLU A 240 -1.46 10.66 -14.70
N LEU A 241 -1.16 10.50 -13.40
CA LEU A 241 -0.70 9.24 -12.83
C LEU A 241 -1.84 8.22 -12.77
N ILE A 242 -3.06 8.66 -12.43
CA ILE A 242 -4.26 7.81 -12.44
C ILE A 242 -4.49 7.29 -13.86
N VAL A 243 -4.43 8.15 -14.87
CA VAL A 243 -4.56 7.76 -16.29
C VAL A 243 -3.49 6.76 -16.69
N LEU A 244 -2.22 6.99 -16.32
CA LEU A 244 -1.13 6.04 -16.63
C LEU A 244 -1.37 4.65 -16.02
N VAL A 245 -1.82 4.58 -14.76
CA VAL A 245 -2.15 3.29 -14.12
C VAL A 245 -3.38 2.66 -14.77
N ARG A 246 -4.39 3.47 -15.12
CA ARG A 246 -5.59 3.01 -15.79
C ARG A 246 -5.28 2.42 -17.16
N ASP A 247 -4.45 3.07 -17.96
CA ASP A 247 -4.03 2.58 -19.27
C ASP A 247 -3.38 1.20 -19.15
N LYS A 248 -2.51 0.98 -18.15
CA LYS A 248 -1.92 -0.34 -17.88
C LYS A 248 -2.96 -1.42 -17.57
N VAL A 249 -4.05 -1.07 -16.89
CA VAL A 249 -5.12 -2.02 -16.58
C VAL A 249 -5.99 -2.28 -17.80
N GLU A 250 -6.34 -1.24 -18.57
CA GLU A 250 -7.18 -1.36 -19.76
C GLU A 250 -6.48 -2.11 -20.90
N ASP A 251 -5.17 -1.95 -21.06
CA ASP A 251 -4.35 -2.73 -22.00
C ASP A 251 -4.48 -4.25 -21.77
N LEU A 252 -4.79 -4.65 -20.53
CA LEU A 252 -4.98 -6.04 -20.12
C LEU A 252 -6.42 -6.33 -19.69
N ALA A 253 -7.40 -5.54 -20.14
CA ALA A 253 -8.80 -5.68 -19.73
C ALA A 253 -9.38 -7.07 -20.00
N ALA A 254 -8.97 -7.73 -21.08
CA ALA A 254 -9.38 -9.11 -21.39
C ALA A 254 -8.92 -10.14 -20.33
N THR A 255 -7.90 -9.79 -19.54
CA THR A 255 -7.26 -10.66 -18.55
C THR A 255 -7.64 -10.27 -17.12
N TRP A 256 -7.62 -8.98 -16.79
CA TRP A 256 -7.86 -8.47 -15.44
C TRP A 256 -9.27 -7.93 -15.20
N GLY A 257 -10.06 -7.82 -16.28
CA GLY A 257 -11.23 -6.96 -16.33
C GLY A 257 -10.84 -5.50 -16.57
N HIS A 258 -11.81 -4.70 -17.01
CA HIS A 258 -11.68 -3.25 -17.18
C HIS A 258 -11.32 -2.54 -15.88
N TRP A 259 -11.04 -1.23 -15.96
CA TRP A 259 -10.85 -0.40 -14.78
C TRP A 259 -11.95 -0.65 -13.73
N PRO A 260 -11.61 -0.81 -12.44
CA PRO A 260 -12.59 -1.10 -11.39
C PRO A 260 -13.79 -0.15 -11.43
N SER A 261 -15.00 -0.70 -11.31
CA SER A 261 -16.22 0.09 -11.19
C SER A 261 -16.37 0.70 -9.78
N ASP A 262 -17.25 1.69 -9.62
CA ASP A 262 -17.52 2.30 -8.32
C ASP A 262 -18.13 1.29 -7.32
N GLY A 263 -18.91 0.32 -7.81
CA GLY A 263 -19.47 -0.76 -7.00
C GLY A 263 -18.38 -1.68 -6.43
N GLU A 264 -17.44 -2.12 -7.27
CA GLU A 264 -16.29 -2.94 -6.81
C GLU A 264 -15.40 -2.17 -5.83
N LEU A 265 -15.24 -0.87 -6.06
CA LEU A 265 -14.50 0.01 -5.17
C LEU A 265 -15.17 0.11 -3.80
N GLN A 266 -16.49 0.31 -3.75
CA GLN A 266 -17.25 0.36 -2.51
C GLN A 266 -17.16 -0.96 -1.73
N GLU A 267 -17.39 -2.10 -2.38
CA GLU A 267 -17.25 -3.43 -1.75
C GLU A 267 -15.84 -3.64 -1.17
N TYR A 268 -14.82 -3.14 -1.86
CA TYR A 268 -13.45 -3.24 -1.39
C TYR A 268 -13.17 -2.36 -0.17
N VAL A 269 -13.71 -1.14 -0.13
CA VAL A 269 -13.59 -0.25 1.05
C VAL A 269 -14.29 -0.89 2.25
N ASP A 270 -15.53 -1.35 2.10
CA ASP A 270 -16.28 -2.05 3.15
C ASP A 270 -15.49 -3.26 3.69
N TRP A 271 -14.86 -4.03 2.80
CA TRP A 271 -14.02 -5.17 3.18
C TRP A 271 -12.76 -4.77 3.97
N ILE A 272 -12.16 -3.62 3.67
CA ILE A 272 -11.01 -3.10 4.41
C ILE A 272 -11.42 -2.73 5.83
N GLU A 273 -12.57 -2.08 6.00
CA GLU A 273 -13.07 -1.60 7.29
C GLU A 273 -13.33 -2.74 8.28
N VAL A 274 -14.04 -3.79 7.84
CA VAL A 274 -14.37 -4.95 8.67
C VAL A 274 -13.13 -5.71 9.15
N ARG A 275 -11.99 -5.59 8.45
CA ARG A 275 -10.74 -6.30 8.78
C ARG A 275 -9.70 -5.45 9.52
N HIS A 276 -10.02 -4.19 9.81
CA HIS A 276 -9.21 -3.31 10.65
C HIS A 276 -9.79 -3.14 12.07
N MET A 277 -10.96 -3.73 12.36
CA MET A 277 -11.46 -4.05 13.70
C MET A 277 -10.94 -5.40 14.17
#